data_AF-A0A820KVJ5-F1
#
_entry.id   AF-A0A820KVJ5-F1
#
_cell.length_a   1.000
_cell.length_b   1.000
_cell.length_c   1.000
_cell.angle_alpha   90.00
_cell.angle_beta   90.00
_cell.angle_gamma   90.00
#
_symmetry.space_group_name_H-M   'P 1'
#
loop_
_entity.id
_entity.type
_entity.pdbx_description
1 polymer ?
#
loop_
_entity_poly.entity_id
_entity_poly.type
_entity_poly.pdbx_seq_one_letter_code
_entity_poly.pdbx_strand_id
1 'polypeptide(L)'
;MTIDEIINDSNNFICLKSLILNYLNSFEDIDRLTKIHKWIICYYNLGTILTNAMWIRQVVLNHQLYKHDSIVSDEIQYDLMLAIKKLVNINE
;
A
#
# COMPACT_ATOMS: atom_id res chain seq x y z
N MET A 1 15.17 -11.85 7.11
CA MET A 1 13.78 -12.02 6.66
C MET A 1 13.03 -10.71 6.81
N THR A 2 13.13 -9.87 5.79
CA THR A 2 12.34 -8.64 5.65
C THR A 2 10.97 -8.97 5.03
N ILE A 3 10.02 -8.04 5.10
CA ILE A 3 8.72 -8.18 4.40
C ILE A 3 8.95 -8.36 2.89
N ASP A 4 9.97 -7.68 2.34
CA ASP A 4 10.36 -7.79 0.94
C ASP A 4 10.84 -9.21 0.59
N GLU A 5 11.68 -9.83 1.43
CA GLU A 5 12.16 -11.21 1.24
C GLU A 5 11.05 -12.27 1.36
N ILE A 6 9.93 -11.97 2.04
CA ILE A 6 8.77 -12.89 2.16
C ILE A 6 7.89 -12.81 0.92
N ILE A 7 7.77 -11.61 0.34
CA ILE A 7 6.88 -11.33 -0.79
C ILE A 7 7.58 -11.62 -2.12
N ASN A 8 8.83 -11.17 -2.26
CA ASN A 8 9.65 -11.30 -3.46
C ASN A 8 10.62 -12.48 -3.32
N ASP A 9 10.89 -13.16 -4.43
CA ASP A 9 11.73 -14.36 -4.42
C ASP A 9 13.11 -14.06 -3.83
N SER A 10 13.54 -14.93 -2.93
CA SER A 10 14.90 -14.95 -2.41
C SER A 10 15.61 -16.21 -2.90
N ASN A 11 16.94 -16.21 -2.92
CA ASN A 11 17.73 -17.32 -3.45
C ASN A 11 17.41 -18.69 -2.83
N ASN A 12 16.78 -18.72 -1.64
CA ASN A 12 16.54 -19.93 -0.86
C ASN A 12 15.05 -20.24 -0.61
N PHE A 13 14.12 -19.41 -1.09
CA PHE A 13 12.69 -19.59 -0.79
C PHE A 13 11.79 -19.16 -1.96
N ILE A 14 10.82 -20.01 -2.30
CA ILE A 14 9.76 -19.68 -3.25
C ILE A 14 8.76 -18.79 -2.50
N CYS A 15 8.68 -17.54 -2.90
CA CYS A 15 7.89 -16.55 -2.18
C CYS A 15 6.42 -16.54 -2.62
N LEU A 16 5.61 -15.80 -1.88
CA LEU A 16 4.16 -15.70 -2.11
C LEU A 16 3.85 -15.28 -3.56
N LYS A 17 4.66 -14.40 -4.13
CA LYS A 17 4.61 -13.99 -5.55
C LYS A 17 4.59 -15.19 -6.50
N SER A 18 5.63 -16.01 -6.44
CA SER A 18 5.80 -17.15 -7.34
C SER A 18 4.72 -18.20 -7.15
N LEU A 19 4.26 -18.40 -5.91
CA LEU A 19 3.13 -19.29 -5.63
C LEU A 19 1.84 -18.81 -6.29
N ILE A 20 1.52 -17.51 -6.15
CA ILE A 20 0.30 -16.96 -6.72
C ILE A 20 0.39 -16.91 -8.25
N LEU A 21 1.52 -16.51 -8.83
CA LEU A 21 1.70 -16.50 -10.30
C LEU A 21 1.57 -17.90 -10.90
N ASN A 22 2.14 -18.92 -10.25
CA ASN A 22 1.99 -20.30 -10.69
C ASN A 22 0.54 -20.78 -10.61
N TYR A 23 -0.20 -20.40 -9.56
CA TYR A 23 -1.63 -20.69 -9.45
C TYR A 23 -2.46 -19.97 -10.51
N LEU A 24 -2.11 -18.72 -10.85
CA LEU A 24 -2.85 -17.95 -11.85
C LEU A 24 -2.57 -18.44 -13.27
N ASN A 25 -1.35 -18.90 -13.56
CA ASN A 25 -0.98 -19.47 -14.86
C ASN A 25 -1.75 -20.76 -15.20
N SER A 26 -2.41 -21.42 -14.22
CA SER A 26 -3.28 -22.57 -14.48
C SER A 26 -4.73 -22.20 -14.85
N PHE A 27 -5.09 -20.91 -14.84
CA PHE A 27 -6.42 -20.45 -15.27
C PHE A 27 -6.41 -19.92 -16.71
N GLU A 28 -7.51 -20.17 -17.43
CA GLU A 28 -7.71 -19.67 -18.81
C GLU A 28 -8.46 -18.32 -18.88
N ASP A 29 -9.01 -17.82 -17.77
CA ASP A 29 -9.87 -16.63 -17.71
C ASP A 29 -9.09 -15.31 -17.60
N ILE A 30 -8.81 -14.70 -18.75
CA ILE A 30 -7.95 -13.50 -18.94
C ILE A 30 -8.44 -12.27 -18.15
N ASP A 31 -9.75 -12.07 -18.01
CA ASP A 31 -10.29 -10.86 -17.37
C ASP A 31 -10.11 -10.89 -15.84
N ARG A 32 -10.29 -12.06 -15.23
CA ARG A 32 -10.02 -12.26 -13.80
C ARG A 32 -8.53 -12.17 -13.51
N LEU A 33 -7.72 -12.73 -14.41
CA LEU A 33 -6.26 -12.68 -14.32
C LEU A 33 -5.75 -11.25 -14.31
N THR A 34 -6.28 -10.38 -15.17
CA THR A 34 -5.83 -8.98 -15.27
C THR A 34 -6.08 -8.19 -13.97
N LYS A 35 -7.23 -8.38 -13.31
CA LYS A 35 -7.55 -7.72 -12.04
C LYS A 35 -6.64 -8.18 -10.90
N ILE A 36 -6.43 -9.49 -10.81
CA ILE A 36 -5.56 -10.07 -9.77
C ILE A 36 -4.10 -9.65 -10.02
N HIS A 37 -3.66 -9.66 -11.27
CA HIS A 37 -2.31 -9.24 -11.64
C HIS A 37 -2.05 -7.77 -11.27
N LYS A 38 -3.04 -6.89 -11.44
CA LYS A 38 -2.93 -5.49 -11.00
C LYS A 38 -2.80 -5.36 -9.48
N TRP A 39 -3.61 -6.10 -8.71
CA TRP A 39 -3.52 -6.11 -7.24
C TRP A 39 -2.15 -6.58 -6.76
N ILE A 40 -1.66 -7.64 -7.39
CA ILE A 40 -0.35 -8.22 -7.15
C ILE A 40 0.79 -7.21 -7.43
N ILE A 41 0.69 -6.42 -8.51
CA ILE A 41 1.68 -5.37 -8.84
C ILE A 41 1.76 -4.27 -7.77
N CYS A 42 0.60 -3.87 -7.22
CA CYS A 42 0.58 -2.90 -6.11
C CYS A 42 1.30 -3.45 -4.88
N TYR A 43 1.19 -4.75 -4.62
CA TYR A 43 1.83 -5.41 -3.49
C TYR A 43 3.35 -5.54 -3.65
N TYR A 44 3.87 -5.65 -4.89
CA TYR A 44 5.32 -5.72 -5.17
C TYR A 44 6.08 -4.43 -4.89
N ASN A 45 5.37 -3.31 -4.84
CA ASN A 45 5.94 -1.99 -4.63
C ASN A 45 5.88 -1.58 -3.15
N LEU A 46 5.71 -2.53 -2.22
CA LEU A 46 5.56 -2.24 -0.78
C LEU A 46 6.76 -1.47 -0.17
N GLY A 47 7.94 -1.56 -0.79
CA GLY A 47 9.13 -0.81 -0.41
C GLY A 47 9.30 0.54 -1.12
N THR A 48 8.56 0.79 -2.21
CA THR A 48 8.65 2.01 -3.03
C THR A 48 7.45 2.92 -2.85
N ILE A 49 6.30 2.37 -2.46
CA ILE A 49 5.05 3.07 -2.19
C ILE A 49 4.79 3.10 -0.69
N LEU A 50 4.38 4.25 -0.18
CA LEU A 50 4.03 4.41 1.22
C LEU A 50 2.79 3.60 1.56
N THR A 51 2.83 2.91 2.69
CA THR A 51 1.61 2.35 3.28
C THR A 51 0.68 3.47 3.74
N ASN A 52 -0.63 3.20 3.80
CA ASN A 52 -1.60 4.18 4.30
C ASN A 52 -1.21 4.69 5.70
N ALA A 53 -0.74 3.81 6.58
CA ALA A 53 -0.27 4.19 7.92
C ALA A 53 0.94 5.13 7.87
N MET A 54 1.91 4.87 7.00
CA MET A 54 3.08 5.73 6.83
C MET A 54 2.71 7.08 6.21
N TRP A 55 1.81 7.08 5.22
CA TRP A 55 1.29 8.30 4.62
C TRP A 55 0.52 9.16 5.64
N ILE A 56 -0.41 8.58 6.39
CA ILE A 56 -1.14 9.28 7.47
C ILE A 56 -0.14 9.87 8.47
N ARG A 57 0.87 9.09 8.87
CA ARG A 57 1.90 9.54 9.81
C ARG A 57 2.68 10.72 9.25
N GLN A 58 3.05 10.70 7.98
CA GLN A 58 3.74 11.83 7.33
C GLN A 58 2.86 13.06 7.24
N VAL A 59 1.56 12.92 6.92
CA VAL A 59 0.61 14.04 6.89
C VAL A 59 0.53 14.71 8.26
N VAL A 60 0.40 13.92 9.33
CA VAL A 60 0.34 14.44 10.71
C VAL A 60 1.68 15.06 11.12
N LEU A 61 2.80 14.39 10.89
CA LEU A 61 4.13 14.87 11.28
C LEU A 61 4.53 16.17 10.58
N ASN A 62 4.09 16.37 9.34
CA ASN A 62 4.40 17.55 8.54
C ASN A 62 3.32 18.66 8.68
N HIS A 63 2.32 18.47 9.53
CA HIS A 63 1.27 19.45 9.73
C HIS A 63 1.78 20.65 10.53
N GLN A 64 1.46 21.87 10.09
CA GLN A 64 1.97 23.12 10.72
C GLN A 64 1.59 23.25 12.20
N LEU A 65 0.42 22.74 12.58
CA LEU A 65 -0.08 22.78 13.96
C LEU A 65 0.45 21.63 14.85
N TYR A 66 1.16 20.66 14.29
CA TYR A 66 1.64 19.52 15.05
C TYR A 66 2.86 19.89 15.90
N LYS A 67 2.75 19.65 17.21
CA LYS A 67 3.76 20.09 18.19
C LYS A 67 4.80 19.02 18.53
N HIS A 68 4.84 17.92 17.77
CA HIS A 68 5.67 16.74 18.08
C HIS A 68 5.42 16.13 19.47
N ASP A 69 4.23 16.35 20.02
CA ASP A 69 3.77 15.87 21.32
C ASP A 69 2.96 14.56 21.22
N SER A 70 2.87 13.98 20.01
CA SER A 70 2.03 12.81 19.70
C SER A 70 0.53 13.03 19.90
N ILE A 71 0.09 14.30 20.00
CA ILE A 71 -1.32 14.65 20.09
C ILE A 71 -1.80 15.12 18.72
N VAL A 72 -2.90 14.54 18.25
CA VAL A 72 -3.58 14.96 17.02
C VAL A 72 -4.77 15.81 17.43
N SER A 73 -4.72 17.12 17.16
CA SER A 73 -5.82 18.04 17.44
C SER A 73 -6.95 17.90 16.41
N ASP A 74 -8.13 18.41 16.74
CA ASP A 74 -9.31 18.35 15.87
C ASP A 74 -9.06 19.02 14.50
N GLU A 75 -8.24 20.08 14.47
CA GLU A 75 -7.86 20.75 13.22
C GLU A 75 -7.01 19.85 12.32
N ILE A 76 -5.99 19.18 12.90
CA ILE A 76 -5.14 18.23 12.17
C ILE A 76 -5.99 17.06 11.65
N GLN A 77 -6.93 16.58 12.47
CA GLN A 77 -7.86 15.51 12.09
C GLN A 77 -8.76 15.95 10.92
N TYR A 78 -9.29 17.16 10.96
CA TYR A 78 -10.13 17.70 9.89
C TYR A 78 -9.37 17.80 8.56
N ASP A 79 -8.16 18.35 8.59
CA ASP A 79 -7.32 18.49 7.40
C ASP A 79 -6.89 17.12 6.83
N LEU A 80 -6.61 16.14 7.71
CA LEU A 80 -6.37 14.76 7.31
C LEU A 80 -7.58 14.16 6.58
N MET A 81 -8.80 14.34 7.10
CA MET A 81 -10.02 13.82 6.47
C MET A 81 -10.27 14.48 5.11
N LEU A 82 -10.01 15.78 4.97
CA LEU A 82 -10.09 16.48 3.69
C LEU A 82 -9.08 15.94 2.68
N ALA A 83 -7.84 15.67 3.11
CA ALA A 83 -6.82 15.08 2.25
C ALA A 83 -7.23 13.68 1.76
N ILE A 84 -7.78 12.84 2.65
CA ILE A 84 -8.29 11.52 2.29
C ILE A 84 -9.46 11.63 1.31
N LYS A 85 -10.42 12.54 1.56
CA LYS A 85 -11.56 12.76 0.65
C LYS A 85 -11.10 13.16 -0.74
N LYS A 86 -10.09 14.04 -0.85
CA LYS A 86 -9.50 14.41 -2.14
C LYS A 86 -8.89 13.20 -2.85
N LEU A 87 -8.17 12.32 -2.13
CA LEU A 87 -7.57 11.12 -2.73
C LEU A 87 -8.61 10.13 -3.27
N VAL A 88 -9.73 9.95 -2.57
CA VAL A 88 -10.81 9.06 -3.02
C VAL A 88 -11.47 9.61 -4.30
N ASN A 89 -11.75 10.92 -4.31
CA ASN A 89 -12.45 11.56 -5.42
C ASN A 89 -11.60 11.77 -6.68
N ILE A 90 -10.28 11.56 -6.63
CA ILE A 90 -9.42 11.60 -7.84
C ILE A 90 -9.71 10.42 -8.79
N ASN A 91 -10.37 9.38 -8.31
CA ASN A 91 -10.69 8.18 -9.09
C ASN A 91 -12.15 8.14 -9.60
N GLU A 92 -12.92 9.21 -9.42
CA GLU A 92 -14.23 9.45 -10.06
C GLU A 92 -14.07 10.40 -11.25
#